data_AF-A0A351Q7K1-F1
#
_entry.id   AF-A0A351Q7K1-F1
#
_cell.length_a   1.000
_cell.length_b   1.000
_cell.length_c   1.000
_cell.angle_alpha   90.00
_cell.angle_beta   90.00
_cell.angle_gamma   90.00
#
_symmetry.space_group_name_H-M   'P 1'
#
loop_
_entity.id
_entity.type
_entity.pdbx_description
1 polymer ?
#
loop_
_entity_poly.entity_id
_entity_poly.type
_entity_poly.pdbx_seq_one_letter_code
_entity_poly.pdbx_strand_id
1 'polypeptide(L)' 'VWHDQDALNKILNGTVKFCHIKYNVYEHLYENENNYPALFNTEIKEAVENPVIIHFCSGRKPWTFESRCP' A
#
# COMPACT_ATOMS: atom_id res chain seq x y z
N VAL A 1 -7.21 7.34 -13.14
CA VAL A 1 -8.31 6.35 -13.30
C VAL A 1 -7.79 5.04 -12.73
N TRP A 2 -8.50 4.42 -11.79
CA TRP A 2 -8.08 3.16 -11.18
C TRP A 2 -9.01 2.06 -11.68
N HIS A 3 -8.74 1.56 -12.88
CA HIS A 3 -9.67 0.77 -13.71
C HIS A 3 -10.60 -0.19 -12.93
N ASP A 4 -10.10 -1.36 -12.57
CA ASP A 4 -10.79 -2.41 -11.86
C ASP A 4 -10.93 -2.11 -10.36
N GLN A 5 -9.96 -1.42 -9.76
CA GLN A 5 -10.02 -1.00 -8.36
C GLN A 5 -11.23 -0.09 -8.06
N ASP A 6 -11.57 0.85 -8.95
CA ASP A 6 -12.75 1.74 -8.82
C ASP A 6 -14.05 0.93 -8.91
N ALA A 7 -14.11 -0.04 -9.82
CA ALA A 7 -15.28 -0.92 -9.96
C ALA A 7 -15.50 -1.75 -8.68
N LEU A 8 -14.44 -2.36 -8.14
CA LEU A 8 -14.49 -3.12 -6.88
C LEU A 8 -14.92 -2.25 -5.70
N ASN A 9 -14.31 -1.07 -5.55
CA ASN A 9 -14.66 -0.11 -4.50
C ASN A 9 -16.13 0.31 -4.57
N LYS A 10 -16.66 0.51 -5.78
CA LYS A 10 -18.06 0.90 -5.96
C LYS A 10 -19.04 -0.22 -5.60
N ILE A 11 -18.76 -1.44 -6.05
CA ILE A 11 -19.67 -2.60 -5.88
C ILE A 11 -19.66 -3.11 -4.44
N LEU A 12 -18.49 -3.15 -3.79
CA LEU A 12 -18.32 -3.72 -2.44
C LEU A 12 -18.42 -2.68 -1.32
N ASN A 13 -18.81 -1.44 -1.64
CA ASN A 13 -18.88 -0.37 -0.66
C ASN A 13 -19.79 -0.75 0.52
N GLY A 14 -19.29 -0.58 1.74
CA GLY A 14 -20.01 -0.92 2.97
C GLY A 14 -19.99 -2.41 3.35
N THR A 15 -19.45 -3.29 2.51
CA THR A 15 -19.35 -4.74 2.80
C THR A 15 -17.91 -5.24 2.97
N VAL A 16 -16.91 -4.36 2.80
CA VAL A 16 -15.49 -4.73 2.90
C VAL A 16 -15.10 -4.96 4.36
N LYS A 17 -14.47 -6.11 4.62
CA LYS A 17 -13.72 -6.36 5.85
C LYS A 17 -12.28 -5.88 5.65
N PHE A 18 -11.92 -4.78 6.31
CA PHE A 18 -10.56 -4.24 6.25
C PHE A 18 -9.57 -5.12 7.01
N CYS A 19 -8.39 -5.32 6.42
CA CYS A 19 -7.28 -6.02 7.05
C CYS A 19 -6.19 -5.02 7.46
N HIS A 20 -5.30 -5.46 8.34
CA HIS A 20 -4.18 -4.63 8.79
C HIS A 20 -3.27 -4.24 7.62
N ILE A 21 -2.76 -3.00 7.60
CA ILE A 21 -1.98 -2.46 6.47
C ILE A 21 -0.74 -3.29 6.14
N LYS A 22 -0.15 -3.98 7.12
CA LYS A 22 1.02 -4.88 6.94
C LYS A 22 0.85 -5.96 5.86
N TYR A 23 -0.38 -6.30 5.48
CA TYR A 23 -0.68 -7.24 4.39
C TYR A 23 -0.76 -6.59 3.01
N ASN A 24 -0.53 -5.28 2.89
CA ASN A 24 -0.53 -4.55 1.64
C ASN A 24 0.30 -3.26 1.77
N VAL A 25 1.57 -3.39 2.17
CA VAL A 25 2.46 -2.23 2.36
C VAL A 25 2.92 -1.75 0.99
N TYR A 26 2.55 -0.52 0.64
CA TYR A 26 2.91 0.10 -0.63
C TYR A 26 4.37 0.55 -0.63
N GLU A 27 5.13 0.32 -1.70
CA GLU A 27 6.57 0.62 -1.74
C GLU A 27 6.88 2.11 -1.51
N HIS A 28 5.97 3.00 -1.91
CA HIS A 28 6.12 4.45 -1.72
C HIS A 28 6.10 4.91 -0.26
N LEU A 29 5.64 4.06 0.68
CA LEU A 29 5.68 4.36 2.11
C LEU A 29 7.13 4.40 2.64
N TYR A 30 8.06 3.69 1.98
CA TYR A 30 9.48 3.70 2.32
C TYR A 30 10.23 4.91 1.72
N GLU A 31 9.64 5.60 0.73
CA GLU A 31 10.31 6.73 0.06
C GLU A 31 10.17 8.05 0.84
N ASN A 32 9.08 8.26 1.58
CA ASN A 32 8.84 9.47 2.35
C ASN A 32 7.80 9.25 3.46
N GLU A 33 8.21 9.44 4.72
CA GLU A 33 7.34 9.31 5.89
C GLU A 33 6.18 10.33 5.91
N ASN A 34 6.27 11.42 5.14
CA ASN A 34 5.18 12.37 5.00
C ASN A 34 4.05 11.87 4.09
N ASN A 35 4.21 10.72 3.43
CA ASN A 35 3.17 10.10 2.60
C ASN A 35 2.08 9.42 3.43
N TYR A 36 2.21 9.37 4.76
CA TYR A 36 1.26 8.68 5.63
C TYR A 36 -0.04 9.49 5.79
N PRO A 37 -1.21 8.93 5.41
CA PRO A 37 -2.49 9.50 5.83
C PRO A 37 -2.52 9.64 7.35
N ALA A 38 -2.78 10.86 7.84
CA ALA A 38 -2.76 11.16 9.26
C ALA A 38 -3.65 10.22 10.10
N LEU A 39 -4.75 9.73 9.50
CA LEU A 39 -5.71 8.82 10.13
C LEU A 39 -5.10 7.45 10.51
N PHE A 40 -4.09 6.98 9.76
CA PHE A 40 -3.50 5.64 9.92
C PHE A 40 -2.03 5.68 10.31
N ASN A 41 -1.51 6.82 10.77
CA ASN A 41 -0.08 7.02 11.00
C ASN A 41 0.56 5.92 11.88
N THR A 42 -0.09 5.53 12.99
CA THR A 42 0.42 4.47 13.87
C THR A 42 0.43 3.09 13.20
N GLU A 43 -0.67 2.71 12.54
CA GLU A 43 -0.79 1.42 11.87
C GLU A 43 0.17 1.30 10.68
N ILE A 44 0.38 2.40 9.96
CA ILE A 44 1.33 2.48 8.86
C ILE A 44 2.77 2.36 9.36
N LYS A 45 3.13 3.04 10.45
CA LYS A 45 4.46 2.90 11.06
C LYS A 45 4.75 1.44 11.45
N GLU A 46 3.81 0.79 12.14
CA GLU A 46 3.94 -0.62 12.49
C GLU A 46 4.09 -1.50 11.23
N ALA A 47 3.27 -1.24 10.20
CA ALA A 47 3.29 -2.00 8.95
C ALA A 47 4.59 -1.81 8.15
N VAL A 48 5.16 -0.60 8.15
CA VAL A 48 6.43 -0.28 7.50
C VAL A 48 7.60 -0.97 8.22
N GLU A 49 7.58 -0.97 9.56
CA GLU A 49 8.59 -1.64 10.40
C GLU A 49 8.51 -3.17 10.32
N ASN A 50 7.29 -3.73 10.23
CA ASN A 50 7.04 -5.17 10.24
C ASN A 50 6.06 -5.61 9.13
N PRO A 51 6.46 -5.49 7.84
CA PRO A 51 5.61 -5.86 6.73
C PRO A 51 5.44 -7.38 6.63
N VAL A 52 4.24 -7.83 6.24
CA VAL A 52 4.00 -9.21 5.82
C VAL A 52 4.03 -9.32 4.30
N ILE A 53 3.46 -8.33 3.61
CA ILE A 53 3.44 -8.25 2.15
C ILE A 53 3.83 -6.83 1.73
N ILE A 54 4.84 -6.74 0.86
CA ILE A 54 5.21 -5.52 0.15
C ILE A 54 4.61 -5.59 -1.25
N HIS A 55 3.80 -4.59 -1.59
CA HIS A 55 3.10 -4.51 -2.86
C HIS A 55 3.73 -3.41 -3.71
N PHE A 56 4.40 -3.80 -4.80
CA PHE A 56 5.01 -2.90 -5.79
C PHE A 56 3.97 -2.42 -6.82
N CYS A 57 3.11 -1.45 -6.46
CA CYS A 57 2.00 -1.03 -7.34
C CYS A 57 2.40 -0.02 -8.42
N SER A 58 3.55 0.64 -8.30
CA SER A 58 4.03 1.60 -9.32
C SER A 58 4.57 0.89 -10.56
N GLY A 59 5.06 1.67 -11.54
CA GLY A 59 5.78 1.13 -12.69
C GLY A 59 7.14 0.51 -12.35
N ARG A 60 7.70 0.81 -11.17
CA ARG A 60 9.00 0.28 -10.72
C ARG A 60 8.79 -1.08 -10.07
N LYS A 61 9.05 -2.13 -10.83
CA LYS A 61 8.88 -3.50 -10.35
C LYS A 61 10.19 -4.04 -9.77
N PRO A 62 10.14 -4.96 -8.79
CA PRO A 62 11.34 -5.42 -8.10
C PRO A 62 12.31 -6.18 -9.01
N TRP A 63 11.84 -6.70 -10.13
CA TRP A 63 12.65 -7.37 -11.16
C TRP A 63 13.21 -6.41 -12.23
N THR A 64 12.99 -5.10 -12.10
CA THR A 64 13.53 -4.09 -13.03
C THR A 64 14.82 -3.50 -12.48
N PHE A 65 15.71 -3.07 -13.38
CA PHE A 65 17.00 -2.46 -13.00
C PHE A 65 16.84 -1.17 -12.19
N GLU A 66 15.76 -0.43 -12.45
CA GLU A 66 15.43 0.84 -11.79
C GLU A 66 14.76 0.65 -10.43
N SER A 67 14.64 -0.60 -9.96
CA SER A 67 14.03 -0.90 -8.67
C SER A 67 14.79 -0.20 -7.55
N ARG A 68 14.04 0.56 -6.76
CA ARG A 68 14.47 1.11 -5.48
C ARG A 68 13.77 0.30 -4.41
N CYS A 69 14.06 -1.00 -4.36
CA CYS A 69 13.64 -1.80 -3.21
C CYS A 69 14.19 -1.17 -1.92
N PRO A 70 13.46 -1.26 -0.81
CA PRO A 70 14.11 -1.39 0.50
C PRO A 70 15.04 -2.61 0.52
#